data_AF-A0A842MPU3-F1
#
_entry.id   AF-A0A842MPU3-F1
#
_cell.length_a   1.000
_cell.length_b   1.000
_cell.length_c   1.000
_cell.angle_alpha   90.00
_cell.angle_beta   90.00
_cell.angle_gamma   90.00
#
_symmetry.space_group_name_H-M   'P 1'
#
loop_
_entity.id
_entity.type
_entity.pdbx_description
1 polymer ?
#
loop_
_entity_poly.entity_id
_entity_poly.type
_entity_poly.pdbx_seq_one_letter_code
_entity_poly.pdbx_strand_id
1 'polypeptide(L)'
;MVAESKGLILRDYRQFFMGHVGDIEAKYTTNKYRLPEEVIEDMREAYRRSQEYLQTVVTEVSKENIAEELKRHLLLVAGFTPEEISKLDLKSLSDEEFQEILRRRLIDGLKDEDCIQRVVSLEDVAEYLQMGWLYVASLPDGRIIVRKPG
;
A
#
# COMPACT_ATOMS: atom_id res chain seq x y z
N MET A 1 15.14 -25.12 11.66
CA MET A 1 16.30 -24.54 10.93
C MET A 1 15.94 -23.25 10.22
N VAL A 2 14.85 -23.16 9.43
CA VAL A 2 14.54 -21.96 8.62
C VAL A 2 14.30 -20.68 9.44
N ALA A 3 13.49 -20.71 10.50
CA ALA A 3 13.26 -19.54 11.35
C ALA A 3 14.50 -19.12 12.18
N GLU A 4 15.30 -20.10 12.61
CA GLU A 4 16.56 -19.89 13.34
C GLU A 4 17.63 -19.26 12.43
N SER A 5 17.76 -19.73 11.18
CA SER A 5 18.69 -19.15 10.19
C SER A 5 18.33 -17.71 9.80
N LYS A 6 17.06 -17.32 9.95
CA LYS A 6 16.60 -15.95 9.72
C LYS A 6 16.71 -15.06 10.97
N GLY A 7 17.24 -15.57 12.08
CA GLY A 7 17.41 -14.83 13.32
C GLY A 7 16.11 -14.53 14.07
N LEU A 8 15.00 -15.20 13.72
CA LEU A 8 13.68 -14.94 14.31
C LEU A 8 13.45 -15.70 15.62
N ILE A 9 14.11 -16.85 15.78
CA ILE A 9 14.09 -17.68 17.00
C ILE A 9 15.53 -18.07 17.38
N LEU A 10 15.88 -17.86 18.64
CA LEU A 10 17.11 -18.38 19.25
C LEU A 10 17.07 -19.91 19.36
N ARG A 11 18.24 -20.55 19.25
CA ARG A 11 18.38 -22.01 19.39
C ARG A 11 17.76 -22.53 20.70
N ASP A 12 18.02 -21.82 21.79
CA ASP A 12 17.57 -22.20 23.13
C ASP A 12 16.04 -22.12 23.22
N TYR A 13 15.43 -21.08 22.65
CA TYR A 13 13.97 -20.93 22.63
C TYR A 13 13.30 -22.06 21.86
N ARG A 14 13.89 -22.48 20.73
CA ARG A 14 13.42 -23.66 19.99
C ARG A 14 13.51 -24.93 20.84
N GLN A 15 14.63 -25.16 21.52
CA GLN A 15 14.80 -26.32 22.40
C GLN A 15 13.74 -26.32 23.51
N PHE A 16 13.50 -25.17 24.14
CA PHE A 16 12.43 -25.02 25.13
C PHE A 16 11.03 -25.29 24.55
N PHE A 17 10.70 -24.75 23.37
CA PHE A 17 9.40 -25.01 22.71
C PHE A 17 9.18 -26.50 22.39
N MET A 18 10.26 -27.24 22.13
CA MET A 18 10.23 -28.68 21.90
C MET A 18 10.18 -29.50 23.21
N GLY A 19 10.10 -28.84 24.38
CA GLY A 19 10.05 -29.49 25.68
C GLY A 19 11.40 -29.93 26.24
N HIS A 20 12.52 -29.47 25.66
CA HIS A 20 13.83 -29.71 26.25
C HIS A 20 14.04 -28.81 27.47
N VAL A 21 14.60 -29.41 28.52
CA VAL A 21 14.79 -28.80 29.83
C VAL A 21 16.11 -27.98 29.91
N GLY A 22 16.87 -27.95 28.81
CA GLY A 22 18.18 -27.28 28.69
C GLY A 22 19.35 -28.26 28.71
N ASP A 23 20.53 -27.77 28.35
CA ASP A 23 21.79 -28.51 28.42
C ASP A 23 22.29 -28.62 29.87
N ILE A 24 23.39 -29.35 30.08
CA ILE A 24 23.99 -29.60 31.40
C ILE A 24 24.24 -28.31 32.22
N GLU A 25 24.37 -27.16 31.55
CA GLU A 25 24.50 -25.83 32.17
C GLU A 25 23.26 -25.40 32.97
N ALA A 26 22.05 -25.83 32.58
CA ALA A 26 20.83 -25.59 33.35
C ALA A 26 20.84 -26.31 34.71
N LYS A 27 21.68 -27.34 34.86
CA LYS A 27 21.90 -28.06 36.12
C LYS A 27 22.72 -27.26 37.14
N TYR A 28 23.44 -26.23 36.67
CA TYR A 28 24.30 -25.37 37.48
C TYR A 28 23.71 -23.99 37.74
N THR A 29 22.62 -23.61 37.07
CA THR A 29 21.91 -22.36 37.38
C THR A 29 20.85 -22.63 38.45
N THR A 30 20.79 -21.79 39.48
CA THR A 30 19.88 -21.94 40.63
C THR A 30 18.39 -21.72 40.30
N ASN A 31 18.04 -21.52 39.03
CA ASN A 31 16.67 -21.32 38.60
C ASN A 31 15.96 -22.66 38.44
N LYS A 32 15.29 -23.06 39.53
CA LYS A 32 14.39 -24.22 39.69
C LYS A 32 13.28 -24.30 38.62
N TYR A 33 13.64 -24.52 37.36
CA TYR A 33 12.72 -24.68 36.23
C TYR A 33 11.71 -23.53 36.04
N ARG A 34 12.04 -22.32 36.50
CA ARG A 34 11.22 -21.11 36.30
C ARG A 34 12.00 -20.12 35.47
N LEU A 35 11.48 -19.83 34.29
CA LEU A 35 11.95 -18.74 33.44
C LEU A 35 11.41 -17.41 34.00
N PRO A 36 12.21 -16.32 34.00
CA PRO A 36 11.70 -14.98 34.27
C PRO A 36 10.58 -14.61 33.29
N GLU A 37 9.59 -13.84 33.75
CA GLU A 37 8.43 -13.46 32.93
C GLU A 37 8.84 -12.68 31.68
N GLU A 38 9.87 -11.84 31.77
CA GLU A 38 10.43 -11.10 30.62
C GLU A 38 10.92 -12.04 29.51
N VAL A 39 11.58 -13.14 29.89
CA VAL A 39 12.08 -14.15 28.94
C VAL A 39 10.91 -14.90 28.32
N ILE A 40 9.86 -15.18 29.10
CA ILE A 40 8.64 -15.83 28.59
C ILE A 40 7.96 -14.93 27.55
N GLU A 41 7.88 -13.62 27.79
CA GLU A 41 7.28 -12.69 26.83
C GLU A 41 8.14 -12.55 25.56
N ASP A 42 9.46 -12.45 25.69
CA ASP A 42 10.36 -12.43 24.51
C ASP A 42 10.25 -13.74 23.70
N MET A 43 10.11 -14.89 24.37
CA MET A 43 9.83 -16.16 23.71
C MET A 43 8.48 -16.15 22.98
N ARG A 44 7.42 -15.59 23.58
CA ARG A 44 6.11 -15.43 22.93
C ARG A 44 6.20 -14.53 21.71
N GLU A 45 6.97 -13.45 21.77
CA GLU A 45 7.18 -12.52 20.66
C GLU A 45 8.01 -13.16 19.54
N ALA A 46 9.10 -13.86 19.86
CA ALA A 46 9.87 -14.67 18.90
C ALA A 46 9.01 -15.73 18.19
N TYR A 47 8.11 -16.39 18.93
CA TYR A 47 7.15 -17.32 18.36
C TYR A 47 6.18 -16.61 17.40
N ARG A 48 5.64 -15.45 17.79
CA ARG A 48 4.72 -14.64 16.97
C ARG A 48 5.36 -14.23 15.64
N ARG A 49 6.60 -13.73 15.69
CA ARG A 49 7.37 -13.33 14.50
C ARG A 49 7.66 -14.49 13.54
N SER A 50 7.78 -15.70 14.08
CA SER A 50 8.15 -16.89 13.31
C SER A 50 6.95 -17.68 12.79
N GLN A 51 5.71 -17.24 13.06
CA GLN A 51 4.51 -17.99 12.68
C GLN A 51 4.41 -18.25 11.18
N GLU A 52 4.94 -17.36 10.34
CA GLU A 52 5.03 -17.53 8.88
C GLU A 52 5.68 -18.86 8.48
N TYR A 53 6.66 -19.35 9.26
CA TYR A 53 7.40 -20.58 8.98
C TYR A 53 6.90 -21.79 9.77
N LEU A 54 6.09 -21.57 10.80
CA LEU A 54 5.59 -22.61 11.70
C LEU A 54 4.18 -23.06 11.33
N GLN A 55 3.38 -22.16 10.75
CA GLN A 55 2.02 -22.45 10.31
C GLN A 55 2.02 -22.81 8.83
N THR A 56 1.12 -23.73 8.47
CA THR A 56 0.86 -24.10 7.07
C THR A 56 -0.25 -23.26 6.45
N VAL A 57 -0.97 -22.50 7.26
CA VAL A 57 -2.06 -21.62 6.84
C VAL A 57 -1.60 -20.18 7.02
N VAL A 58 -1.61 -19.42 5.93
CA VAL A 58 -1.36 -17.99 5.94
C VAL A 58 -2.53 -17.33 6.69
N THR A 59 -2.25 -16.77 7.87
CA THR A 59 -3.25 -16.10 8.72
C THR A 59 -3.93 -14.98 7.95
N GLU A 60 -5.26 -14.85 8.05
CA GLU A 60 -6.07 -13.88 7.28
C GLU A 60 -5.56 -12.44 7.43
N VAL A 61 -5.11 -12.08 8.63
CA VAL A 61 -4.47 -10.80 8.97
C VAL A 61 -3.31 -10.45 8.04
N SER A 62 -2.52 -11.44 7.62
CA SER A 62 -1.39 -11.20 6.71
C SER A 62 -1.85 -10.91 5.27
N LYS A 63 -2.95 -11.52 4.82
CA LYS A 63 -3.52 -11.26 3.48
C LYS A 63 -4.23 -9.91 3.44
N GLU A 64 -4.94 -9.56 4.50
CA GLU A 64 -5.65 -8.29 4.65
C GLU A 64 -4.67 -7.11 4.60
N ASN A 65 -3.56 -7.18 5.34
CA ASN A 65 -2.52 -6.16 5.30
C ASN A 65 -1.91 -6.01 3.90
N ILE A 66 -1.64 -7.12 3.20
CA ILE A 66 -1.10 -7.09 1.83
C ILE A 66 -2.11 -6.45 0.85
N ALA A 67 -3.40 -6.80 0.98
CA ALA A 67 -4.45 -6.24 0.13
C ALA A 67 -4.61 -4.73 0.33
N GLU A 68 -4.55 -4.26 1.58
CA GLU A 68 -4.56 -2.82 1.90
C GLU A 68 -3.37 -2.07 1.31
N GLU A 69 -2.16 -2.61 1.48
CA GLU A 69 -0.97 -1.98 0.94
C GLU A 69 -1.02 -1.90 -0.59
N LEU A 70 -1.51 -2.96 -1.26
CA LEU A 70 -1.71 -2.95 -2.71
C LEU A 70 -2.74 -1.91 -3.14
N LYS A 71 -3.90 -1.84 -2.47
CA LYS A 71 -4.94 -0.82 -2.75
C LYS A 71 -4.38 0.59 -2.59
N ARG A 72 -3.59 0.84 -1.54
CA ARG A 72 -2.91 2.13 -1.30
C ARG A 72 -1.95 2.50 -2.42
N HIS A 73 -1.08 1.57 -2.85
CA HIS A 73 -0.12 1.84 -3.91
C HIS A 73 -0.81 2.11 -5.25
N LEU A 74 -1.87 1.38 -5.58
CA LEU A 74 -2.64 1.60 -6.82
C LEU A 74 -3.32 2.97 -6.84
N LEU A 75 -3.84 3.46 -5.70
CA LEU A 75 -4.42 4.79 -5.60
C LEU A 75 -3.35 5.89 -5.81
N LEU A 76 -2.15 5.71 -5.26
CA LEU A 76 -1.04 6.65 -5.50
C LEU A 76 -0.69 6.72 -7.00
N VAL A 77 -0.63 5.57 -7.68
CA VAL A 77 -0.38 5.51 -9.13
C VAL A 77 -1.50 6.18 -9.93
N ALA A 78 -2.75 6.07 -9.47
CA ALA A 78 -3.89 6.75 -10.07
C ALA A 78 -3.96 8.26 -9.76
N GLY A 79 -2.98 8.82 -9.05
CA GLY A 79 -2.88 10.26 -8.77
C GLY A 79 -3.69 10.72 -7.55
N PHE A 80 -4.01 9.81 -6.61
CA PHE A 80 -4.52 10.21 -5.30
C PHE A 80 -3.40 10.71 -4.40
N THR A 81 -3.68 11.76 -3.66
CA THR A 81 -2.77 12.25 -2.62
C THR A 81 -2.85 11.36 -1.37
N PRO A 82 -1.77 11.26 -0.57
CA PRO A 82 -1.80 10.50 0.68
C PRO A 82 -2.88 10.98 1.64
N GLU A 83 -3.27 12.26 1.58
CA GLU A 83 -4.36 12.84 2.40
C GLU A 83 -5.75 12.33 1.98
N GLU A 84 -5.99 12.16 0.68
CA GLU A 84 -7.24 11.58 0.16
C GLU A 84 -7.34 10.10 0.52
N ILE A 85 -6.23 9.37 0.41
CA ILE A 85 -6.17 7.94 0.77
C ILE A 85 -6.43 7.73 2.27
N SER A 86 -5.97 8.66 3.12
CA SER A 86 -6.18 8.59 4.57
C SER A 86 -7.65 8.74 4.98
N LYS A 87 -8.48 9.33 4.13
CA LYS A 87 -9.93 9.51 4.36
C LYS A 87 -10.74 8.33 3.84
N LEU A 88 -10.13 7.42 3.09
CA LEU A 88 -10.78 6.22 2.56
C LEU A 88 -10.53 5.05 3.49
N ASP A 89 -11.60 4.40 3.95
CA ASP A 89 -11.51 3.13 4.67
C ASP A 89 -11.23 1.99 3.68
N LEU A 90 -9.94 1.78 3.38
CA LEU A 90 -9.46 0.74 2.45
C LEU A 90 -9.84 -0.68 2.87
N LYS A 91 -10.15 -0.88 4.17
CA LYS A 91 -10.58 -2.15 4.77
C LYS A 91 -12.00 -2.57 4.39
N SER A 92 -12.91 -1.60 4.31
CA SER A 92 -14.32 -1.88 4.06
C SER A 92 -14.72 -1.74 2.60
N LEU A 93 -13.86 -1.16 1.76
CA LEU A 93 -14.09 -0.97 0.34
C LEU A 93 -14.15 -2.33 -0.39
N SER A 94 -15.27 -2.58 -1.06
CA SER A 94 -15.39 -3.72 -1.97
C SER A 94 -14.44 -3.54 -3.15
N ASP A 95 -14.07 -4.65 -3.79
CA ASP A 95 -13.19 -4.60 -4.95
C ASP A 95 -13.87 -3.91 -6.15
N GLU A 96 -15.21 -4.00 -6.25
CA GLU A 96 -16.00 -3.28 -7.26
C GLU A 96 -15.99 -1.76 -7.04
N GLU A 97 -16.23 -1.31 -5.81
CA GLU A 97 -16.20 0.11 -5.45
C GLU A 97 -14.82 0.72 -5.69
N PHE A 98 -13.77 -0.03 -5.34
CA PHE A 98 -12.39 0.36 -5.59
C PHE A 98 -12.10 0.53 -7.09
N GLN A 99 -12.54 -0.42 -7.93
CA GLN A 99 -12.37 -0.32 -9.38
C GLN A 99 -13.11 0.88 -9.98
N GLU A 100 -14.28 1.23 -9.44
CA GLU A 100 -15.04 2.39 -9.92
C GLU A 100 -14.32 3.70 -9.59
N ILE A 101 -13.78 3.83 -8.38
CA ILE A 101 -12.97 4.99 -7.96
C ILE A 101 -11.75 5.15 -8.86
N LEU A 102 -11.02 4.06 -9.12
CA LEU A 102 -9.86 4.07 -10.02
C LEU A 102 -10.24 4.47 -11.45
N ARG A 103 -11.29 3.86 -12.02
CA ARG A 103 -11.74 4.17 -13.39
C ARG A 103 -12.14 5.63 -13.51
N ARG A 104 -12.92 6.16 -12.55
CA ARG A 104 -13.36 7.55 -12.57
C ARG A 104 -12.17 8.50 -12.59
N ARG A 105 -11.18 8.28 -11.73
CA ARG A 105 -10.00 9.16 -11.64
C ARG A 105 -9.12 9.07 -12.88
N LEU A 106 -8.91 7.87 -13.43
CA LEU A 106 -8.16 7.68 -14.68
C LEU A 106 -8.86 8.35 -15.88
N ILE A 107 -10.19 8.24 -15.97
CA ILE A 107 -10.98 8.88 -17.02
C ILE A 107 -10.93 10.41 -16.89
N ASP A 108 -11.01 10.94 -15.66
CA ASP A 108 -10.92 12.38 -15.45
C ASP A 108 -9.51 12.91 -15.75
N GLY A 109 -8.45 12.14 -15.48
CA GLY A 109 -7.08 12.49 -15.93
C GLY A 109 -6.89 12.47 -17.44
N LEU A 110 -7.56 11.55 -18.16
CA LEU A 110 -7.50 11.47 -19.63
C LEU A 110 -8.26 12.60 -20.34
N LYS A 111 -9.34 13.11 -19.74
CA LYS A 111 -10.13 14.22 -20.33
C LYS A 111 -9.32 15.50 -20.48
N ASP A 112 -8.36 15.77 -19.60
CA ASP A 112 -7.56 17.00 -19.66
C ASP A 112 -6.41 16.91 -20.69
N GLU A 113 -5.84 15.72 -20.93
CA GLU A 113 -4.72 15.58 -21.87
C GLU A 113 -5.14 15.33 -23.34
N ASP A 114 -6.28 14.66 -23.58
CA ASP A 114 -6.72 14.28 -24.94
C ASP A 114 -7.66 15.28 -25.64
N CYS A 115 -7.92 16.45 -25.05
CA CYS A 115 -8.72 17.48 -25.72
C CYS A 115 -7.95 18.15 -26.86
N ILE A 116 -8.04 17.56 -28.06
CA ILE A 116 -7.44 18.09 -29.31
C ILE A 116 -7.97 19.50 -29.61
N GLN A 117 -9.22 19.82 -29.24
CA GLN A 117 -9.91 21.06 -29.58
C GLN A 117 -10.68 21.62 -28.38
N ARG A 118 -10.51 22.91 -28.09
CA ARG A 118 -11.14 23.59 -26.96
C ARG A 118 -11.86 24.86 -27.42
N VAL A 119 -13.02 25.14 -26.82
CA VAL A 119 -13.76 26.39 -27.02
C VAL A 119 -13.37 27.36 -25.91
N VAL A 120 -12.91 28.54 -26.29
CA VAL A 120 -12.29 29.53 -25.42
C VAL A 120 -12.96 30.90 -25.66
N SER A 121 -13.01 31.75 -24.63
CA SER A 121 -13.50 33.12 -24.73
C SER A 121 -12.53 34.01 -25.52
N LEU A 122 -12.98 35.14 -26.06
CA LEU A 122 -12.10 36.09 -26.79
C LEU A 122 -10.94 36.62 -25.94
N GLU A 123 -11.14 36.72 -24.62
CA GLU A 123 -10.16 37.26 -23.67
C GLU A 123 -9.02 36.27 -23.45
N ASP A 124 -9.33 34.99 -23.31
CA ASP A 124 -8.35 33.95 -22.97
C ASP A 124 -7.58 33.44 -24.20
N VAL A 125 -8.05 33.70 -25.42
CA VAL A 125 -7.44 33.19 -26.67
C VAL A 125 -5.99 33.62 -26.84
N ALA A 126 -5.64 34.83 -26.39
CA ALA A 126 -4.26 35.31 -26.45
C ALA A 126 -3.30 34.42 -25.64
N GLU A 127 -3.76 33.89 -24.50
CA GLU A 127 -2.97 33.00 -23.65
C GLU A 127 -2.75 31.64 -24.34
N TYR A 128 -3.81 31.06 -24.93
CA TYR A 128 -3.71 29.78 -25.64
C TYR A 128 -2.82 29.87 -26.89
N LEU A 129 -2.82 31.00 -27.60
CA LEU A 129 -1.90 31.25 -28.72
C LEU A 129 -0.44 31.31 -28.25
N GLN A 130 -0.16 31.91 -27.09
CA GLN A 130 1.19 31.90 -26.49
C GLN A 130 1.62 30.50 -26.04
N MET A 131 0.67 29.67 -25.56
CA MET A 131 0.89 28.27 -25.22
C MET A 131 1.05 27.36 -26.46
N GLY A 132 1.05 27.92 -27.68
CA GLY A 132 1.30 27.20 -28.92
C GLY A 132 0.08 26.53 -29.55
N TRP A 133 -1.14 26.88 -29.12
CA TRP A 133 -2.36 26.38 -29.75
C TRP A 133 -2.65 27.12 -31.06
N LEU A 134 -3.27 26.43 -32.02
CA LEU A 134 -3.64 26.96 -33.33
C LEU A 134 -5.10 27.43 -33.33
N TYR A 135 -5.34 28.62 -33.87
CA TYR A 135 -6.68 29.13 -34.12
C TYR A 135 -7.36 28.35 -35.26
N VAL A 136 -8.60 27.88 -35.05
CA VAL A 136 -9.36 27.14 -36.07
C VAL A 136 -10.53 27.96 -36.60
N ALA A 137 -11.41 28.44 -35.72
CA ALA A 137 -12.64 29.13 -36.13
C ALA A 137 -13.24 29.97 -35.00
N SER A 138 -14.02 30.99 -35.37
CA SER A 138 -14.86 31.78 -34.47
C SER A 138 -16.32 31.35 -34.58
N LEU A 139 -16.96 31.09 -33.45
CA LEU A 139 -18.40 30.85 -33.35
C LEU A 139 -19.18 32.17 -33.40
N PRO A 140 -20.45 32.17 -33.84
CA PRO A 140 -21.30 33.36 -33.95
C PRO A 140 -21.60 34.05 -32.61
N ASP A 141 -21.35 33.37 -31.50
CA ASP A 141 -21.57 33.83 -30.13
C ASP A 141 -20.35 34.50 -29.50
N GLY A 142 -19.28 34.72 -30.28
CA GLY A 142 -18.05 35.35 -29.81
C GLY A 142 -17.08 34.38 -29.12
N ARG A 143 -17.31 33.07 -29.18
CA ARG A 143 -16.34 32.06 -28.70
C ARG A 143 -15.41 31.63 -29.82
N ILE A 144 -14.18 31.27 -29.48
CA ILE A 144 -13.14 30.85 -30.43
C ILE A 144 -12.77 29.40 -30.18
N ILE A 145 -12.54 28.66 -31.25
CA ILE A 145 -12.10 27.28 -31.21
C ILE A 145 -10.59 27.23 -31.48
N VAL A 146 -9.84 26.72 -30.52
CA VAL A 146 -8.38 26.50 -30.61
C VAL A 146 -8.05 25.02 -30.61
N ARG A 147 -6.97 24.62 -31.29
CA ARG A 147 -6.52 23.24 -31.45
C ARG A 147 -5.05 23.09 -31.07
N LYS A 148 -4.70 22.04 -30.33
CA LYS A 148 -3.29 21.74 -30.00
C LYS A 148 -2.56 21.25 -31.27
N PRO A 149 -1.33 21.71 -31.56
CA PRO A 149 -0.52 21.12 -32.62
C PRO A 149 -0.23 19.65 -32.23
N GLY A 150 -0.54 18.74 -33.14
CA GLY A 150 -0.24 17.32 -33.00
C GLY A 150 1.22 17.01 -33.27
#